data_AF-A0A672T4E2-F1
#
_entry.id   AF-A0A672T4E2-F1
#
_cell.length_a   1.000
_cell.length_b   1.000
_cell.length_c   1.000
_cell.angle_alpha   90.00
_cell.angle_beta   90.00
_cell.angle_gamma   90.00
#
_symmetry.space_group_name_H-M   'P 1'
#
loop_
_entity.id
_entity.type
_entity.pdbx_description
1 polymer ?
#
loop_
_entity_poly.entity_id
_entity_poly.type
_entity_poly.pdbx_seq_one_letter_code
_entity_poly.pdbx_strand_id
1 'polypeptide(L)'
;MGHLTSALLRGLSLLLVTRSVFAMVLFNATDLGILLEKYLDDDGDWMVERQRSKRAIAASDMQAILNLHNKLRGQVYPPASNMEYMVWDTELERSAQEWAETCLWEHGPAGLLPQIGQNLGVHWGRYGPPTSHVQAWYDEVKDYSFPYPQECNPHCPFRCSGPVCTHYTQLVWATSSRIGCAINVCYNMNVWGQIWAKAVYLVCNYSPKGNWWGYAPYKHGTPCSACPPSYGGMCRENLCYKDDGTNTQSPREETDERNSIEPAAPHSPGPSLQAPSPTRLPNAVVSKEQMSQIVTCDTKLRDQCKGTTCNRYECPAGCLDSMAKVVGTVYYDMQSSICRAGIHYGVIDNDGGWMDVTRQSRKDFFIKSYKNGLQSLG
;
A
#
# COMPACT_ATOMS: atom_id res chain seq x y z
N MET A 1 61.64 -12.52 60.12
CA MET A 1 61.94 -11.92 58.81
C MET A 1 60.79 -10.98 58.47
N GLY A 2 60.97 -9.70 58.75
CA GLY A 2 59.97 -8.66 58.54
C GLY A 2 60.67 -7.39 58.03
N HIS A 3 60.16 -6.91 56.89
CA HIS A 3 59.94 -5.52 56.46
C HIS A 3 60.97 -4.38 56.65
N LEU A 4 61.06 -3.59 55.54
CA LEU A 4 61.33 -2.13 55.40
C LEU A 4 62.81 -1.69 55.60
N THR A 5 63.45 -0.75 54.87
CA THR A 5 63.07 0.35 53.94
C THR A 5 64.35 1.00 53.31
N SER A 6 64.18 1.83 52.25
CA SER A 6 65.06 2.95 51.79
C SER A 6 66.34 2.57 50.98
N ALA A 7 66.82 3.25 49.92
CA ALA A 7 66.53 4.54 49.30
C ALA A 7 67.12 4.62 47.85
N LEU A 8 66.59 5.57 47.09
CA LEU A 8 67.06 6.30 45.88
C LEU A 8 68.48 6.05 45.31
N LEU A 9 68.56 5.89 43.98
CA LEU A 9 69.59 6.55 43.15
C LEU A 9 69.16 6.70 41.68
N ARG A 10 69.57 7.84 41.11
CA ARG A 10 69.21 8.45 39.82
C ARG A 10 69.91 7.82 38.62
N GLY A 11 69.32 7.92 37.43
CA GLY A 11 70.02 7.75 36.15
C GLY A 11 69.15 8.12 34.95
N LEU A 12 69.49 9.22 34.25
CA LEU A 12 68.82 9.74 33.05
C LEU A 12 68.84 8.75 31.88
N SER A 13 67.77 8.73 31.07
CA SER A 13 67.87 8.37 29.65
C SER A 13 66.90 9.21 28.82
N LEU A 14 67.50 9.88 27.85
CA LEU A 14 66.93 10.79 26.85
C LEU A 14 65.98 10.01 25.91
N LEU A 15 64.75 10.49 25.72
CA LEU A 15 63.85 10.04 24.66
C LEU A 15 63.65 11.19 23.66
N LEU A 16 64.30 11.06 22.51
CA LEU A 16 64.06 11.87 21.31
C LEU A 16 62.76 11.38 20.65
N VAL A 17 61.70 12.18 20.74
CA VAL A 17 60.50 12.01 19.91
C VAL A 17 60.42 13.19 18.95
N THR A 18 60.48 12.87 17.67
CA THR A 18 60.40 13.78 16.53
C THR A 18 59.04 14.47 16.46
N ARG A 19 59.04 15.78 16.23
CA ARG A 19 57.85 16.61 15.99
C ARG A 19 57.17 16.26 14.67
N SER A 20 55.84 16.23 14.69
CA SER A 20 55.01 16.59 13.55
C SER A 20 53.80 17.35 14.07
N VAL A 21 53.66 18.60 13.66
CA VAL A 21 52.63 19.54 14.10
C VAL A 21 51.41 19.39 13.19
N PHE A 22 50.25 19.08 13.76
CA PHE A 22 48.96 19.39 13.14
C PHE A 22 48.38 20.60 13.86
N ALA A 23 48.15 21.67 13.10
CA ALA A 23 47.53 22.90 13.59
C ALA A 23 46.06 22.61 13.96
N MET A 24 45.71 22.79 15.24
CA MET A 24 44.31 22.92 15.65
C MET A 24 43.88 24.36 15.41
N VAL A 25 42.90 24.54 14.53
CA VAL A 25 42.18 25.81 14.41
C VAL A 25 41.24 25.91 15.61
N LEU A 26 41.57 26.78 16.56
CA LEU A 26 40.69 27.16 17.64
C LEU A 26 39.65 28.15 17.09
N PHE A 27 38.39 27.73 16.99
CA PHE A 27 37.30 28.66 16.73
C PHE A 27 37.05 29.53 17.97
N ASN A 28 36.89 30.82 17.74
CA ASN A 28 36.77 31.86 18.75
C ASN A 28 35.47 31.68 19.55
N ALA A 29 35.55 31.77 20.89
CA ALA A 29 34.47 31.42 21.83
C ALA A 29 33.24 32.36 21.78
N THR A 30 33.24 33.37 20.92
CA THR A 30 32.15 34.34 20.77
C THR A 30 31.10 33.92 19.74
N ASP A 31 31.40 33.02 18.80
CA ASP A 31 30.41 32.54 17.81
C ASP A 31 29.48 31.45 18.35
N LEU A 32 29.92 30.70 19.37
CA LEU A 32 29.09 29.66 20.00
C LEU A 32 28.04 30.25 20.96
N GLY A 33 28.31 31.42 21.55
CA GLY A 33 27.36 32.12 22.43
C GLY A 33 26.15 32.66 21.65
N ILE A 34 26.39 33.25 20.47
CA ILE A 34 25.33 33.81 19.61
C ILE A 34 24.44 32.71 19.01
N LEU A 35 25.00 31.52 18.76
CA LEU A 35 24.23 30.38 18.26
C LEU A 35 23.35 29.73 19.35
N LEU A 36 23.76 29.81 20.61
CA LEU A 36 23.05 29.21 21.75
C LEU A 36 21.95 30.14 22.29
N GLU A 37 22.13 31.45 22.21
CA GLU A 37 21.13 32.44 22.62
C GLU A 37 19.89 32.41 21.69
N LYS A 38 20.08 32.08 20.41
CA LYS A 38 18.97 31.84 19.46
C LYS A 38 18.13 30.59 19.78
N TYR A 39 18.62 29.70 20.65
CA TYR A 39 17.97 28.44 21.01
C TYR A 39 17.31 28.44 22.39
N LEU A 40 17.51 29.49 23.20
CA LEU A 40 17.07 29.53 24.61
C LEU A 40 15.99 30.57 24.93
N ASP A 41 15.59 31.40 23.95
CA ASP A 41 14.65 32.51 24.17
C ASP A 41 13.26 32.30 23.53
N ASP A 42 12.95 31.08 23.11
CA ASP A 42 11.69 30.76 22.45
C ASP A 42 11.04 29.55 23.11
N ASP A 43 10.60 29.67 24.36
CA ASP A 43 9.88 28.59 25.08
C ASP A 43 8.39 28.93 25.33
N GLY A 44 7.90 30.05 24.79
CA GLY A 44 6.55 30.56 25.05
C GLY A 44 5.55 30.46 23.90
N ASP A 45 6.02 30.49 22.64
CA ASP A 45 5.14 30.69 21.46
C ASP A 45 5.02 29.46 20.54
N TRP A 46 5.79 28.39 20.79
CA TRP A 46 5.81 27.16 19.98
C TRP A 46 4.54 26.31 19.99
N MET A 47 3.59 26.59 20.89
CA MET A 47 2.38 25.78 21.03
C MET A 47 1.27 26.19 20.06
N VAL A 48 1.30 27.41 19.50
CA VAL A 48 0.20 27.95 18.67
C VAL A 48 0.52 27.90 17.17
N GLU A 49 1.79 28.07 16.77
CA GLU A 49 2.20 28.05 15.35
C GLU A 49 2.33 26.61 14.77
N ARG A 50 2.47 25.59 15.64
CA ARG A 50 2.75 24.20 15.26
C ARG A 50 1.59 23.50 14.54
N GLN A 51 0.43 24.14 14.48
CA GLN A 51 -0.79 23.62 13.86
C GLN A 51 -0.93 23.96 12.36
N ARG A 52 0.04 24.67 11.76
CA ARG A 52 0.08 24.91 10.31
C ARG A 52 1.44 24.55 9.68
N SER A 53 1.46 23.39 9.03
CA SER A 53 2.34 23.04 7.90
C SER A 53 3.79 22.60 8.18
N LYS A 54 4.00 21.64 9.10
CA LYS A 54 5.16 20.74 9.01
C LYS A 54 4.66 19.35 8.63
N ARG A 55 5.16 18.78 7.53
CA ARG A 55 4.78 17.43 7.07
C ARG A 55 5.03 16.40 8.19
N ALA A 56 4.16 15.40 8.29
CA ALA A 56 4.25 14.30 9.26
C ALA A 56 5.54 13.46 9.09
N ILE A 57 6.11 13.52 7.90
CA ILE A 57 7.33 12.84 7.49
C ILE A 57 8.16 13.77 6.60
N ALA A 58 9.49 13.70 6.69
CA ALA A 58 10.35 14.48 5.81
C ALA A 58 10.16 14.05 4.35
N ALA A 59 10.24 14.98 3.40
CA ALA A 59 10.06 14.66 1.97
C ALA A 59 11.08 13.63 1.46
N SER A 60 12.30 13.64 2.00
CA SER A 60 13.33 12.63 1.71
C SER A 60 12.93 11.24 2.19
N ASP A 61 12.35 11.15 3.40
CA ASP A 61 11.92 9.90 4.01
C ASP A 61 10.69 9.34 3.31
N MET A 62 9.72 10.20 2.96
CA MET A 62 8.57 9.88 2.10
C MET A 62 9.04 9.19 0.81
N GLN A 63 9.97 9.82 0.09
CA GLN A 63 10.48 9.28 -1.16
C GLN A 63 11.26 7.97 -0.94
N ALA A 64 12.05 7.88 0.13
CA ALA A 64 12.81 6.68 0.47
C ALA A 64 11.89 5.49 0.79
N ILE A 65 10.82 5.71 1.56
CA ILE A 65 9.79 4.70 1.85
C ILE A 65 9.12 4.25 0.55
N LEU A 66 8.63 5.17 -0.27
CA LEU A 66 7.94 4.84 -1.52
C LEU A 66 8.83 4.07 -2.50
N ASN A 67 10.07 4.52 -2.67
CA ASN A 67 11.05 3.87 -3.53
C ASN A 67 11.37 2.46 -3.03
N LEU A 68 11.54 2.28 -1.72
CA LEU A 68 11.82 0.97 -1.15
C LEU A 68 10.63 0.02 -1.32
N HIS A 69 9.39 0.48 -1.10
CA HIS A 69 8.19 -0.31 -1.35
C HIS A 69 8.14 -0.80 -2.80
N ASN A 70 8.27 0.09 -3.77
CA ASN A 70 8.22 -0.28 -5.19
C ASN A 70 9.37 -1.20 -5.58
N LYS A 71 10.59 -0.94 -5.11
CA LYS A 71 11.75 -1.82 -5.34
C LYS A 71 11.48 -3.24 -4.85
N LEU A 72 10.99 -3.39 -3.62
CA LEU A 72 10.71 -4.69 -3.02
C LEU A 72 9.56 -5.41 -3.72
N ARG A 73 8.49 -4.68 -4.07
CA ARG A 73 7.34 -5.19 -4.84
C ARG A 73 7.75 -5.73 -6.22
N GLY A 74 8.70 -5.08 -6.89
CA GLY A 74 9.23 -5.52 -8.19
C GLY A 74 10.22 -6.70 -8.11
N GLN A 75 10.63 -7.10 -6.89
CA GLN A 75 11.65 -8.13 -6.63
C GLN A 75 11.11 -9.37 -5.91
N VAL A 76 9.80 -9.49 -5.76
CA VAL A 76 9.17 -10.61 -5.05
C VAL A 76 9.45 -11.95 -5.73
N TYR A 77 9.54 -12.99 -4.90
CA TYR A 77 9.55 -14.38 -5.35
C TYR A 77 8.44 -15.16 -4.62
N PRO A 78 7.61 -15.93 -5.35
CA PRO A 78 7.62 -16.11 -6.81
C PRO A 78 7.19 -14.82 -7.56
N PRO A 79 7.50 -14.67 -8.87
CA PRO A 79 7.21 -13.44 -9.60
C PRO A 79 5.71 -13.12 -9.67
N ALA A 80 5.38 -11.83 -9.60
CA ALA A 80 4.01 -11.33 -9.62
C ALA A 80 3.61 -10.81 -11.00
N SER A 81 2.52 -11.31 -11.55
CA SER A 81 2.00 -10.91 -12.87
C SER A 81 1.17 -9.62 -12.87
N ASN A 82 0.66 -9.20 -11.70
CA ASN A 82 -0.30 -8.10 -11.57
C ASN A 82 0.11 -7.03 -10.54
N MET A 83 1.39 -6.92 -10.21
CA MET A 83 1.86 -6.02 -9.15
C MET A 83 1.73 -4.56 -9.58
N GLU A 84 0.83 -3.79 -8.95
CA GLU A 84 0.63 -2.37 -9.29
C GLU A 84 1.77 -1.50 -8.74
N TYR A 85 2.18 -0.49 -9.51
CA TYR A 85 3.06 0.56 -9.01
C TYR A 85 2.36 1.36 -7.92
N MET A 86 3.04 1.54 -6.80
CA MET A 86 2.54 2.26 -5.64
C MET A 86 2.89 3.74 -5.74
N VAL A 87 1.93 4.62 -5.48
CA VAL A 87 2.11 6.08 -5.41
C VAL A 87 1.86 6.59 -3.99
N TRP A 88 2.42 7.75 -3.65
CA TRP A 88 2.13 8.40 -2.37
C TRP A 88 0.74 9.05 -2.38
N ASP A 89 0.01 8.93 -1.27
CA ASP A 89 -1.31 9.51 -1.08
C ASP A 89 -1.33 10.36 0.20
N THR A 90 -1.57 11.66 0.03
CA THR A 90 -1.50 12.64 1.12
C THR A 90 -2.64 12.53 2.11
N GLU A 91 -3.79 11.95 1.73
CA GLU A 91 -4.89 11.71 2.67
C GLU A 91 -4.59 10.49 3.54
N LEU A 92 -3.95 9.46 2.98
CA LEU A 92 -3.43 8.33 3.77
C LEU A 92 -2.33 8.78 4.74
N GLU A 93 -1.43 9.69 4.31
CA GLU A 93 -0.41 10.30 5.18
C GLU A 93 -1.06 11.07 6.35
N ARG A 94 -2.06 11.91 6.07
CA ARG A 94 -2.77 12.67 7.12
C ARG A 94 -3.41 11.73 8.13
N SER A 95 -4.11 10.70 7.66
CA SER A 95 -4.72 9.70 8.54
C SER A 95 -3.67 8.90 9.34
N ALA A 96 -2.52 8.59 8.74
CA ALA A 96 -1.43 7.93 9.45
C ALA A 96 -0.82 8.85 10.53
N GLN A 97 -0.73 10.16 10.26
CA GLN A 97 -0.26 11.16 11.22
C GLN A 97 -1.17 11.23 12.43
N GLU A 98 -2.48 11.39 12.21
CA GLU A 98 -3.47 11.42 13.28
C GLU A 98 -3.37 10.18 14.19
N TRP A 99 -3.10 9.00 13.61
CA TRP A 99 -2.91 7.78 14.39
C TRP A 99 -1.56 7.70 15.10
N ALA A 100 -0.46 8.09 14.44
CA ALA A 100 0.88 8.08 15.02
C ALA A 100 0.99 9.02 16.25
N GLU A 101 0.26 10.13 16.23
CA GLU A 101 0.18 11.10 17.34
C GLU A 101 -0.47 10.53 18.60
N THR A 102 -1.29 9.47 18.48
CA THR A 102 -1.92 8.81 19.64
C THR A 102 -0.91 8.06 20.51
N CYS A 103 0.24 7.66 19.96
CA CYS A 103 1.23 6.84 20.64
C CYS A 103 0.67 5.53 21.23
N LEU A 104 -0.35 4.96 20.57
CA LEU A 104 -0.92 3.66 20.91
C LEU A 104 -0.32 2.57 20.01
N TRP A 105 0.22 1.51 20.62
CA TRP A 105 0.74 0.34 19.89
C TRP A 105 -0.38 -0.61 19.47
N GLU A 106 -1.34 -0.10 18.68
CA GLU A 106 -2.49 -0.84 18.17
C GLU A 106 -2.89 -0.31 16.78
N HIS A 107 -3.65 -1.09 16.03
CA HIS A 107 -4.19 -0.65 14.75
C HIS A 107 -5.35 0.33 14.92
N GLY A 108 -5.45 1.34 14.06
CA GLY A 108 -6.60 2.23 14.04
C GLY A 108 -6.51 3.42 13.09
N PRO A 109 -7.51 4.33 13.13
CA PRO A 109 -8.72 4.21 13.95
C PRO A 109 -9.66 3.11 13.43
N ALA A 110 -10.39 2.45 14.36
CA ALA A 110 -11.20 1.28 14.06
C ALA A 110 -12.21 1.48 12.90
N GLY A 111 -12.74 2.69 12.73
CA GLY A 111 -13.69 3.01 11.64
C GLY A 111 -13.07 3.02 10.24
N LEU A 112 -11.75 3.18 10.12
CA LEU A 112 -11.03 3.19 8.84
C LEU A 112 -10.45 1.82 8.47
N LEU A 113 -10.11 0.99 9.46
CA LEU A 113 -9.49 -0.33 9.24
C LEU A 113 -10.25 -1.27 8.28
N PRO A 114 -11.58 -1.18 8.08
CA PRO A 114 -12.25 -1.96 7.05
C PRO A 114 -11.93 -1.55 5.61
N GLN A 115 -11.46 -0.31 5.41
CA GLN A 115 -11.27 0.30 4.09
C GLN A 115 -9.80 0.43 3.72
N ILE A 116 -8.91 0.51 4.71
CA ILE A 116 -7.46 0.68 4.52
C ILE A 116 -6.66 -0.49 5.08
N GLY A 117 -5.50 -0.74 4.46
CA GLY A 117 -4.43 -1.52 5.06
C GLY A 117 -3.63 -0.66 6.03
N GLN A 118 -2.97 -1.28 7.01
CA GLN A 118 -2.08 -0.55 7.91
C GLN A 118 -0.94 -1.44 8.38
N ASN A 119 0.29 -0.96 8.25
CA ASN A 119 1.47 -1.54 8.89
C ASN A 119 1.99 -0.58 9.95
N LEU A 120 2.41 -1.15 11.08
CA LEU A 120 2.95 -0.43 12.22
C LEU A 120 4.40 -0.86 12.45
N GLY A 121 5.26 0.10 12.77
CA GLY A 121 6.66 -0.14 13.06
C GLY A 121 7.07 0.71 14.25
N VAL A 122 7.73 0.11 15.24
CA VAL A 122 8.22 0.85 16.40
C VAL A 122 9.64 0.42 16.73
N HIS A 123 10.48 1.38 17.07
CA HIS A 123 11.79 1.12 17.65
C HIS A 123 12.08 2.14 18.76
N TRP A 124 13.07 1.85 19.59
CA TRP A 124 13.55 2.73 20.64
C TRP A 124 15.06 2.58 20.80
N GLY A 125 15.72 3.58 21.39
CA GLY A 125 17.16 3.59 21.57
C GLY A 125 17.90 4.07 20.31
N ARG A 126 18.59 3.15 19.62
CA ARG A 126 19.44 3.52 18.47
C ARG A 126 18.59 4.12 17.34
N TYR A 127 19.07 5.22 16.76
CA TYR A 127 18.45 5.81 15.58
C TYR A 127 18.38 4.78 14.43
N GLY A 128 17.19 4.58 13.89
CA GLY A 128 16.94 3.86 12.65
C GLY A 128 16.24 4.77 11.64
N PRO A 129 16.67 4.79 10.37
CA PRO A 129 15.91 5.49 9.34
C PRO A 129 14.55 4.82 9.13
N PRO A 130 13.53 5.52 8.59
CA PRO A 130 12.19 4.96 8.43
C PRO A 130 12.15 3.71 7.54
N THR A 131 13.08 3.65 6.58
CA THR A 131 13.28 2.48 5.70
C THR A 131 13.65 1.21 6.45
N SER A 132 14.19 1.30 7.67
CA SER A 132 14.49 0.12 8.49
C SER A 132 13.23 -0.64 8.91
N HIS A 133 12.12 0.06 9.17
CA HIS A 133 10.83 -0.57 9.44
C HIS A 133 10.26 -1.26 8.20
N VAL A 134 10.37 -0.61 7.03
CA VAL A 134 9.93 -1.19 5.75
C VAL A 134 10.71 -2.45 5.43
N GLN A 135 12.03 -2.45 5.66
CA GLN A 135 12.86 -3.64 5.49
C GLN A 135 12.48 -4.74 6.50
N ALA A 136 12.26 -4.39 7.76
CA ALA A 136 11.85 -5.37 8.78
C ALA A 136 10.49 -6.02 8.45
N TRP A 137 9.53 -5.25 7.92
CA TRP A 137 8.27 -5.79 7.41
C TRP A 137 8.50 -6.74 6.23
N TYR A 138 9.39 -6.39 5.30
CA TYR A 138 9.71 -7.25 4.16
C TYR A 138 10.42 -8.54 4.58
N ASP A 139 11.31 -8.48 5.57
CA ASP A 139 12.10 -9.62 6.04
C ASP A 139 11.24 -10.76 6.62
N GLU A 140 9.96 -10.52 6.92
CA GLU A 140 8.98 -11.58 7.24
C GLU A 140 8.79 -12.58 6.07
N VAL A 141 9.19 -12.23 4.84
CA VAL A 141 9.20 -13.14 3.70
C VAL A 141 9.94 -14.45 3.98
N LYS A 142 10.96 -14.43 4.86
CA LYS A 142 11.71 -15.62 5.26
C LYS A 142 10.85 -16.67 5.96
N ASP A 143 9.76 -16.22 6.58
CA ASP A 143 8.82 -17.01 7.37
C ASP A 143 7.50 -17.25 6.64
N TYR A 144 7.29 -16.60 5.49
CA TYR A 144 6.07 -16.68 4.70
C TYR A 144 6.21 -17.69 3.56
N SER A 145 5.21 -18.55 3.39
CA SER A 145 5.11 -19.42 2.21
C SER A 145 3.98 -18.97 1.30
N PHE A 146 4.32 -18.64 0.05
CA PHE A 146 3.37 -18.19 -0.95
C PHE A 146 2.38 -19.30 -1.36
N PRO A 147 1.05 -19.07 -1.33
CA PRO A 147 0.07 -20.03 -1.78
C PRO A 147 -0.07 -19.99 -3.31
N TYR A 148 0.21 -21.10 -3.98
CA TYR A 148 0.02 -21.18 -5.43
C TYR A 148 -1.46 -21.41 -5.79
N PRO A 149 -1.90 -21.05 -7.02
CA PRO A 149 -3.30 -21.15 -7.42
C PRO A 149 -3.95 -22.53 -7.19
N GLN A 150 -3.19 -23.61 -7.39
CA GLN A 150 -3.68 -24.97 -7.18
C GLN A 150 -3.99 -25.31 -5.71
N GLU A 151 -3.49 -24.51 -4.76
CA GLU A 151 -3.74 -24.68 -3.32
C GLU A 151 -4.95 -23.83 -2.85
N CYS A 152 -5.48 -22.95 -3.70
CA CYS A 152 -6.59 -22.06 -3.38
C CYS A 152 -7.94 -22.71 -3.74
N ASN A 153 -8.63 -23.30 -2.77
CA ASN A 153 -9.96 -23.89 -2.98
C ASN A 153 -10.80 -23.95 -1.69
N PRO A 154 -11.88 -23.16 -1.53
CA PRO A 154 -12.19 -21.93 -2.28
C PRO A 154 -11.31 -20.75 -1.85
N HIS A 155 -10.52 -20.92 -0.80
CA HIS A 155 -9.62 -19.92 -0.22
C HIS A 155 -8.18 -20.40 -0.31
N CYS A 156 -7.24 -19.47 -0.47
CA CYS A 156 -5.81 -19.73 -0.37
C CYS A 156 -5.38 -19.93 1.10
N PRO A 157 -4.50 -20.91 1.39
CA PRO A 157 -3.96 -21.07 2.74
C PRO A 157 -3.01 -19.93 3.09
N PHE A 158 -3.10 -19.44 4.32
CA PHE A 158 -2.09 -18.54 4.89
C PHE A 158 -1.07 -19.36 5.68
N ARG A 159 0.20 -19.32 5.28
CA ARG A 159 1.29 -20.08 5.91
C ARG A 159 2.39 -19.14 6.38
N CYS A 160 2.55 -19.03 7.69
CA CYS A 160 3.56 -18.22 8.34
C CYS A 160 4.21 -19.06 9.47
N SER A 161 5.52 -19.29 9.39
CA SER A 161 6.28 -19.99 10.44
C SER A 161 6.79 -19.05 11.54
N GLY A 162 6.80 -17.75 11.26
CA GLY A 162 7.24 -16.69 12.16
C GLY A 162 6.11 -16.14 13.02
N PRO A 163 6.42 -15.21 13.93
CA PRO A 163 5.41 -14.58 14.79
C PRO A 163 4.43 -13.70 14.01
N VAL A 164 4.85 -13.17 12.86
CA VAL A 164 4.05 -12.31 12.00
C VAL A 164 4.57 -12.37 10.56
N CYS A 165 3.65 -12.41 9.59
CA CYS A 165 3.95 -12.29 8.16
C CYS A 165 3.03 -11.28 7.44
N THR A 166 2.11 -10.66 8.19
CA THR A 166 1.06 -9.80 7.62
C THR A 166 1.60 -8.45 7.18
N HIS A 167 2.74 -8.00 7.71
CA HIS A 167 3.34 -6.75 7.24
C HIS A 167 3.97 -6.96 5.87
N TYR A 168 4.68 -8.08 5.67
CA TYR A 168 5.18 -8.49 4.35
C TYR A 168 4.04 -8.57 3.34
N THR A 169 2.99 -9.35 3.62
CA THR A 169 1.91 -9.55 2.64
C THR A 169 1.17 -8.26 2.30
N GLN A 170 1.05 -7.30 3.22
CA GLN A 170 0.48 -5.98 2.92
C GLN A 170 1.43 -5.15 2.04
N LEU A 171 2.73 -5.15 2.33
CA LEU A 171 3.74 -4.43 1.55
C LEU A 171 3.75 -4.91 0.09
N VAL A 172 3.66 -6.23 -0.12
CA VAL A 172 3.63 -6.84 -1.46
C VAL A 172 2.21 -7.11 -1.99
N TRP A 173 1.18 -6.48 -1.42
CA TRP A 173 -0.18 -6.68 -1.91
C TRP A 173 -0.37 -6.02 -3.28
N ALA A 174 -0.60 -6.82 -4.33
CA ALA A 174 -0.59 -6.37 -5.72
C ALA A 174 -1.49 -5.16 -5.96
N THR A 175 -2.72 -5.18 -5.42
CA THR A 175 -3.70 -4.13 -5.66
C THR A 175 -3.56 -2.92 -4.76
N SER A 176 -2.72 -2.95 -3.72
CA SER A 176 -2.45 -1.77 -2.89
C SER A 176 -1.53 -0.81 -3.66
N SER A 177 -2.11 0.10 -4.44
CA SER A 177 -1.39 1.05 -5.30
C SER A 177 -1.19 2.45 -4.68
N ARG A 178 -1.65 2.69 -3.45
CA ARG A 178 -1.46 3.95 -2.71
C ARG A 178 -0.94 3.68 -1.31
N ILE A 179 -0.01 4.52 -0.86
CA ILE A 179 0.53 4.51 0.50
C ILE A 179 0.65 5.92 1.06
N GLY A 180 0.42 6.08 2.35
CA GLY A 180 0.82 7.29 3.07
C GLY A 180 1.27 6.93 4.48
N CYS A 181 2.38 7.50 4.94
CA CYS A 181 2.96 7.17 6.23
C CYS A 181 3.29 8.41 7.05
N ALA A 182 3.31 8.24 8.37
CA ALA A 182 3.73 9.27 9.32
C ALA A 182 4.63 8.69 10.39
N ILE A 183 5.52 9.53 10.91
CA ILE A 183 6.43 9.19 12.00
C ILE A 183 6.12 10.10 13.19
N ASN A 184 6.03 9.51 14.37
CA ASN A 184 5.95 10.25 15.61
C ASN A 184 6.96 9.73 16.64
N VAL A 185 7.47 10.64 17.49
CA VAL A 185 8.31 10.28 18.63
C VAL A 185 7.45 10.28 19.88
N CYS A 186 7.21 9.09 20.42
CA CYS A 186 6.40 8.85 21.60
C CYS A 186 7.27 8.78 22.85
N TYR A 187 7.18 9.78 23.72
CA TYR A 187 8.03 9.86 24.92
C TYR A 187 7.81 8.70 25.89
N ASN A 188 6.56 8.23 26.02
CA ASN A 188 6.20 7.06 26.81
C ASN A 188 5.18 6.24 26.01
N MET A 189 5.63 5.15 25.38
CA MET A 189 4.76 4.26 24.59
C MET A 189 4.72 2.89 25.23
N ASN A 190 3.53 2.36 25.51
CA ASN A 190 3.37 0.99 25.99
C ASN A 190 3.40 0.04 24.79
N VAL A 191 4.48 -0.73 24.67
CA VAL A 191 4.68 -1.72 23.61
C VAL A 191 4.73 -3.09 24.28
N TRP A 192 3.70 -3.91 24.08
CA TRP A 192 3.55 -5.25 24.68
C TRP A 192 3.74 -5.31 26.20
N GLY A 193 3.21 -4.31 26.93
CA GLY A 193 3.28 -4.25 28.39
C GLY A 193 4.56 -3.62 28.94
N GLN A 194 5.44 -3.12 28.08
CA GLN A 194 6.66 -2.41 28.47
C GLN A 194 6.63 -0.96 28.00
N ILE A 195 7.03 -0.03 28.87
CA ILE A 195 7.13 1.39 28.51
C ILE A 195 8.45 1.63 27.79
N TRP A 196 8.36 2.01 26.53
CA TRP A 196 9.50 2.41 25.72
C TRP A 196 9.62 3.93 25.75
N ALA A 197 10.75 4.41 26.28
CA ALA A 197 11.04 5.84 26.34
C ALA A 197 11.52 6.34 24.98
N LYS A 198 10.96 7.46 24.52
CA LYS A 198 11.28 8.08 23.21
C LYS A 198 11.21 7.07 22.05
N ALA A 199 10.14 6.27 22.01
CA ALA A 199 9.90 5.34 20.92
C ALA A 199 9.63 6.09 19.62
N VAL A 200 10.25 5.68 18.53
CA VAL A 200 9.97 6.16 17.18
C VAL A 200 8.91 5.24 16.59
N TYR A 201 7.75 5.79 16.29
CA TYR A 201 6.57 5.08 15.81
C TYR A 201 6.27 5.47 14.36
N LEU A 202 6.32 4.49 13.46
CA LEU A 202 5.94 4.60 12.05
C LEU A 202 4.58 3.95 11.84
N VAL A 203 3.65 4.71 11.26
CA VAL A 203 2.36 4.21 10.78
C VAL A 203 2.34 4.38 9.26
N CYS A 204 2.05 3.31 8.52
CA CYS A 204 1.84 3.36 7.06
C CYS A 204 0.46 2.81 6.73
N ASN A 205 -0.37 3.63 6.07
CA ASN A 205 -1.69 3.25 5.58
C ASN A 205 -1.63 2.93 4.08
N TYR A 206 -2.38 1.92 3.66
CA TYR A 206 -2.41 1.42 2.28
C TYR A 206 -3.83 1.48 1.73
N SER A 207 -3.96 1.86 0.46
CA SER A 207 -5.22 1.80 -0.26
C SER A 207 -5.03 1.29 -1.69
N PRO A 208 -5.93 0.42 -2.17
CA PRO A 208 -6.89 -0.37 -1.39
C PRO A 208 -6.24 -1.26 -0.32
N LYS A 209 -7.03 -1.70 0.67
CA LYS A 209 -6.61 -2.63 1.72
C LYS A 209 -6.10 -3.96 1.15
N GLY A 210 -5.02 -4.49 1.73
CA GLY A 210 -4.52 -5.84 1.48
C GLY A 210 -4.91 -6.84 2.58
N ASN A 211 -4.19 -7.96 2.67
CA ASN A 211 -4.38 -9.01 3.67
C ASN A 211 -5.81 -9.55 3.74
N TRP A 212 -6.41 -9.75 2.57
CA TRP A 212 -7.72 -10.36 2.47
C TRP A 212 -7.64 -11.84 2.86
N TRP A 213 -8.49 -12.25 3.82
CA TRP A 213 -8.52 -13.63 4.28
C TRP A 213 -8.85 -14.57 3.12
N GLY A 214 -8.02 -15.60 2.95
CA GLY A 214 -8.20 -16.58 1.88
C GLY A 214 -7.69 -16.15 0.51
N TYR A 215 -6.88 -15.09 0.43
CA TYR A 215 -6.30 -14.62 -0.83
C TYR A 215 -4.78 -14.53 -0.78
N ALA A 216 -4.15 -14.84 -1.92
CA ALA A 216 -2.74 -14.59 -2.13
C ALA A 216 -2.47 -13.08 -2.26
N PRO A 217 -1.30 -12.59 -1.84
CA PRO A 217 -0.97 -11.16 -1.94
C PRO A 217 -0.86 -10.66 -3.38
N TYR A 218 -0.57 -11.54 -4.34
CA TYR A 218 -0.48 -11.23 -5.75
C TYR A 218 -0.73 -12.49 -6.60
N LYS A 219 -0.91 -12.34 -7.91
CA LYS A 219 -1.02 -13.45 -8.86
C LYS A 219 0.36 -13.90 -9.31
N HIS A 220 0.72 -15.15 -9.03
CA HIS A 220 1.94 -15.75 -9.57
C HIS A 220 1.92 -15.76 -11.11
N GLY A 221 3.00 -15.31 -11.74
CA GLY A 221 3.17 -15.40 -13.19
C GLY A 221 4.26 -14.46 -13.72
N THR A 222 4.40 -14.41 -15.05
CA THR A 222 5.34 -13.50 -15.71
C THR A 222 5.04 -12.06 -15.31
N PRO A 223 6.04 -11.26 -14.89
CA PRO A 223 5.83 -9.86 -14.53
C PRO A 223 5.00 -9.10 -15.55
N CYS A 224 4.04 -8.32 -15.05
CA CYS A 224 3.12 -7.51 -15.83
C CYS A 224 2.18 -8.25 -16.80
N SER A 225 2.16 -9.59 -16.84
CA SER A 225 1.30 -10.34 -17.77
C SER A 225 -0.19 -10.32 -17.40
N ALA A 226 -0.55 -9.79 -16.24
CA ALA A 226 -1.91 -9.67 -15.74
C ALA A 226 -2.16 -8.29 -15.11
N CYS A 227 -1.51 -7.24 -15.62
CA CYS A 227 -1.81 -5.87 -15.21
C CYS A 227 -3.27 -5.50 -15.50
N PRO A 228 -3.94 -4.70 -14.63
CA PRO A 228 -5.30 -4.28 -14.89
C PRO A 228 -5.41 -3.51 -16.22
N PRO A 229 -6.49 -3.68 -17.01
CA PRO A 229 -6.64 -2.98 -18.30
C PRO A 229 -6.53 -1.45 -18.19
N SER A 230 -6.96 -0.88 -17.05
CA SER A 230 -6.88 0.56 -16.74
C SER A 230 -5.44 1.11 -16.68
N TYR A 231 -4.43 0.25 -16.67
CA TYR A 231 -3.02 0.63 -16.66
C TYR A 231 -2.42 0.76 -18.08
N GLY A 232 -3.18 0.46 -19.14
CA GLY A 232 -2.71 0.67 -20.52
C GLY A 232 -1.53 -0.21 -20.95
N GLY A 233 -1.19 -1.25 -20.16
CA GLY A 233 -0.14 -2.22 -20.48
C GLY A 233 1.30 -1.76 -20.19
N MET A 234 1.51 -0.62 -19.53
CA MET A 234 2.87 -0.17 -19.20
C MET A 234 3.49 -1.03 -18.09
N CYS A 235 4.69 -1.55 -18.36
CA CYS A 235 5.48 -2.33 -17.41
C CYS A 235 6.86 -1.71 -17.23
N ARG A 236 7.24 -1.45 -15.97
CA ARG A 236 8.60 -1.02 -15.64
C ARG A 236 9.02 -1.64 -14.32
N GLU A 237 10.24 -2.16 -14.27
CA GLU A 237 10.82 -2.75 -13.06
C GLU A 237 9.88 -3.82 -12.44
N ASN A 238 9.19 -4.60 -13.29
CA ASN A 238 8.21 -5.63 -12.93
C ASN A 238 6.91 -5.12 -12.28
N LEU A 239 6.58 -3.83 -12.41
CA LEU A 239 5.38 -3.20 -11.88
C LEU A 239 4.49 -2.66 -13.00
N CYS A 240 3.17 -2.71 -12.79
CA CYS A 240 2.17 -2.12 -13.66
C CYS A 240 2.09 -0.60 -13.43
N TYR A 241 2.31 0.20 -14.47
CA TYR A 241 2.19 1.66 -14.43
C TYR A 241 0.92 2.13 -15.11
N LYS A 242 0.29 3.19 -14.60
CA LYS A 242 -0.85 3.80 -15.29
C LYS A 242 -0.34 4.65 -16.45
N ASP A 243 -1.00 4.53 -17.60
CA ASP A 243 -0.81 5.45 -18.72
C ASP A 243 -1.39 6.83 -18.35
N ASP A 244 -0.56 7.67 -17.74
CA ASP A 244 -0.81 9.10 -17.68
C ASP A 244 -0.52 9.64 -19.08
N GLY A 245 -1.57 9.82 -19.91
CA GLY A 245 -1.52 10.22 -21.33
C GLY A 245 -0.82 11.55 -21.68
N THR A 246 0.13 11.98 -20.86
CA THR A 246 1.18 12.95 -21.15
C THR A 246 2.23 12.34 -22.07
N ASN A 247 1.84 12.27 -23.33
CA ASN A 247 2.74 12.02 -24.44
C ASN A 247 3.90 13.03 -24.37
N THR A 248 5.08 12.58 -23.95
CA THR A 248 6.33 13.35 -24.17
C THR A 248 6.65 13.20 -25.65
N GLN A 249 5.93 13.93 -26.49
CA GLN A 249 6.24 14.01 -27.91
C GLN A 249 7.53 14.79 -28.06
N SER A 250 8.60 14.08 -28.42
CA SER A 250 9.69 14.68 -29.18
C SER A 250 9.11 15.17 -30.52
N PRO A 251 9.38 16.42 -30.95
CA PRO A 251 8.76 16.98 -32.14
C PRO A 251 9.36 16.34 -33.40
N ARG A 252 8.54 15.61 -34.16
CA ARG A 252 8.84 15.29 -35.56
C ARG A 252 7.58 15.38 -36.43
N GLU A 253 7.59 16.45 -37.22
CA GLU A 253 7.05 16.67 -38.56
C GLU A 253 5.72 16.01 -38.94
N GLU A 254 4.71 16.89 -39.07
CA GLU A 254 3.49 16.65 -39.84
C GLU A 254 3.83 16.29 -41.29
N THR A 255 3.38 15.11 -41.72
CA THR A 255 2.96 14.92 -43.10
C THR A 255 1.57 14.29 -43.11
N ASP A 256 0.70 15.00 -43.81
CA ASP A 256 -0.74 14.86 -43.95
C ASP A 256 -1.16 13.62 -44.75
N GLU A 257 -2.39 13.19 -44.48
CA GLU A 257 -3.25 12.25 -45.24
C GLU A 257 -2.85 10.75 -45.28
N ARG A 258 -3.74 9.74 -45.21
CA ARG A 258 -5.17 9.65 -45.49
C ARG A 258 -5.74 8.36 -44.86
N ASN A 259 -7.02 8.40 -44.47
CA ASN A 259 -7.82 7.27 -43.96
C ASN A 259 -7.82 6.03 -44.88
N SER A 260 -7.81 4.82 -44.30
CA SER A 260 -8.28 3.60 -44.96
C SER A 260 -8.80 2.59 -43.92
N ILE A 261 -10.03 2.14 -44.15
CA ILE A 261 -10.76 1.10 -43.40
C ILE A 261 -10.52 -0.23 -44.15
N GLU A 262 -10.13 -1.29 -43.46
CA GLU A 262 -10.13 -2.65 -44.01
C GLU A 262 -11.24 -3.53 -43.40
N PRO A 263 -11.89 -4.42 -44.18
CA PRO A 263 -13.06 -5.19 -43.75
C PRO A 263 -12.72 -6.48 -43.01
N ALA A 264 -13.67 -6.92 -42.17
CA ALA A 264 -13.64 -8.17 -41.43
C ALA A 264 -13.68 -9.44 -42.32
N ALA A 265 -12.98 -10.49 -41.88
CA ALA A 265 -13.09 -11.85 -42.41
C ALA A 265 -13.89 -12.77 -41.45
N PRO A 266 -14.53 -13.85 -41.96
CA PRO A 266 -15.71 -14.46 -41.36
C PRO A 266 -15.45 -15.60 -40.37
N HIS A 267 -16.44 -15.80 -39.49
CA HIS A 267 -16.59 -16.89 -38.53
C HIS A 267 -16.79 -18.28 -39.15
N SER A 268 -16.42 -19.33 -38.41
CA SER A 268 -17.08 -20.64 -38.46
C SER A 268 -17.05 -21.34 -37.08
N PRO A 269 -18.03 -22.21 -36.75
CA PRO A 269 -18.44 -22.49 -35.37
C PRO A 269 -18.27 -23.95 -34.89
N GLY A 270 -18.27 -24.14 -33.57
CA GLY A 270 -18.74 -25.37 -32.88
C GLY A 270 -17.87 -25.84 -31.69
N PRO A 271 -18.37 -26.70 -30.77
CA PRO A 271 -19.75 -26.88 -30.30
C PRO A 271 -19.89 -26.72 -28.76
N SER A 272 -21.16 -26.50 -28.36
CA SER A 272 -21.67 -26.41 -26.98
C SER A 272 -21.64 -27.75 -26.22
N LEU A 273 -21.23 -27.73 -24.95
CA LEU A 273 -21.53 -28.80 -23.99
C LEU A 273 -22.15 -28.24 -22.70
N GLN A 274 -23.15 -28.96 -22.23
CA GLN A 274 -24.21 -28.55 -21.30
C GLN A 274 -23.77 -28.54 -19.83
N ALA A 275 -24.35 -27.61 -19.06
CA ALA A 275 -24.27 -27.54 -17.61
C ALA A 275 -25.32 -28.44 -16.93
N PRO A 276 -25.04 -29.02 -15.74
CA PRO A 276 -26.07 -29.53 -14.83
C PRO A 276 -26.45 -28.49 -13.75
N SER A 277 -27.76 -28.42 -13.49
CA SER A 277 -28.46 -27.58 -12.51
C SER A 277 -28.29 -28.01 -11.03
N PRO A 278 -28.65 -27.16 -10.05
CA PRO A 278 -28.20 -27.26 -8.66
C PRO A 278 -29.23 -27.91 -7.71
N THR A 279 -28.73 -28.52 -6.63
CA THR A 279 -29.55 -28.97 -5.49
C THR A 279 -29.19 -28.16 -4.23
N ARG A 280 -30.15 -27.37 -3.73
CA ARG A 280 -30.21 -26.68 -2.42
C ARG A 280 -30.54 -27.70 -1.30
N LEU A 281 -30.30 -27.59 0.01
CA LEU A 281 -29.95 -26.60 1.08
C LEU A 281 -29.80 -27.45 2.41
N PRO A 282 -29.68 -26.96 3.68
CA PRO A 282 -29.39 -25.63 4.27
C PRO A 282 -28.39 -25.59 5.49
N ASN A 283 -27.92 -24.37 5.83
CA ASN A 283 -27.53 -23.76 7.15
C ASN A 283 -26.59 -24.54 8.12
N ALA A 284 -25.61 -23.99 8.85
CA ALA A 284 -25.22 -22.65 9.34
C ALA A 284 -23.68 -22.72 9.64
N VAL A 285 -22.89 -21.66 9.80
CA VAL A 285 -22.90 -20.63 10.84
C VAL A 285 -22.16 -19.40 10.31
N VAL A 286 -22.77 -18.24 10.49
CA VAL A 286 -22.25 -16.90 10.16
C VAL A 286 -21.20 -16.49 11.19
N SER A 287 -19.96 -16.23 10.75
CA SER A 287 -18.97 -15.46 11.52
C SER A 287 -18.82 -14.07 10.93
N LYS A 288 -18.88 -13.05 11.79
CA LYS A 288 -18.88 -11.62 11.48
C LYS A 288 -17.46 -11.14 11.23
N GLU A 289 -16.95 -11.24 10.00
CA GLU A 289 -15.70 -10.55 9.59
C GLU A 289 -15.47 -10.58 8.06
N GLN A 290 -16.53 -10.69 7.26
CA GLN A 290 -16.41 -10.67 5.80
C GLN A 290 -16.38 -9.23 5.30
N MET A 291 -15.18 -8.67 5.15
CA MET A 291 -14.99 -7.34 4.54
C MET A 291 -14.97 -7.38 2.99
N SER A 292 -15.03 -8.58 2.38
CA SER A 292 -15.12 -8.80 0.93
C SER A 292 -16.22 -9.82 0.63
N GLN A 293 -16.89 -9.65 -0.51
CA GLN A 293 -18.04 -10.47 -0.87
C GLN A 293 -17.88 -11.06 -2.26
N ILE A 294 -17.95 -12.39 -2.33
CA ILE A 294 -18.13 -13.11 -3.58
C ILE A 294 -19.57 -12.89 -4.01
N VAL A 295 -19.77 -12.35 -5.21
CA VAL A 295 -21.10 -12.02 -5.73
C VAL A 295 -21.40 -12.78 -7.01
N THR A 296 -22.66 -12.79 -7.41
CA THR A 296 -23.07 -13.27 -8.73
C THR A 296 -23.20 -12.10 -9.70
N CYS A 297 -23.21 -12.36 -11.01
CA CYS A 297 -23.39 -11.32 -12.02
C CYS A 297 -24.70 -10.52 -11.87
N ASP A 298 -25.70 -11.06 -11.18
CA ASP A 298 -26.99 -10.41 -10.97
C ASP A 298 -27.06 -9.63 -9.64
N THR A 299 -26.01 -9.71 -8.82
CA THR A 299 -25.99 -9.07 -7.50
C THR A 299 -25.99 -7.55 -7.64
N LYS A 300 -26.95 -6.90 -6.99
CA LYS A 300 -27.08 -5.44 -6.96
C LYS A 300 -26.52 -4.86 -5.68
N LEU A 301 -26.10 -3.60 -5.74
CA LEU A 301 -25.63 -2.87 -4.56
C LEU A 301 -26.72 -2.72 -3.48
N ARG A 302 -28.00 -2.65 -3.88
CA ARG A 302 -29.13 -2.63 -2.93
C ARG A 302 -29.33 -3.95 -2.18
N ASP A 303 -28.99 -5.08 -2.79
CA ASP A 303 -29.32 -6.41 -2.27
C ASP A 303 -28.35 -6.86 -1.17
N GLN A 304 -27.17 -6.24 -1.08
CA GLN A 304 -26.16 -6.50 -0.07
C GLN A 304 -25.64 -5.18 0.51
N CYS A 305 -26.04 -4.87 1.75
CA CYS A 305 -25.48 -3.85 2.69
C CYS A 305 -26.55 -3.45 3.74
N LYS A 306 -27.02 -4.38 4.59
CA LYS A 306 -27.86 -4.04 5.76
C LYS A 306 -26.97 -3.67 6.97
N GLY A 307 -26.27 -2.55 6.88
CA GLY A 307 -25.60 -1.93 8.04
C GLY A 307 -24.09 -2.15 8.19
N THR A 308 -23.38 -2.62 7.15
CA THR A 308 -21.90 -2.69 7.11
C THR A 308 -21.37 -2.06 5.80
N THR A 309 -20.17 -1.49 5.83
CA THR A 309 -19.50 -0.90 4.66
C THR A 309 -18.84 -1.98 3.82
N CYS A 310 -19.62 -2.64 2.97
CA CYS A 310 -19.11 -3.65 2.03
C CYS A 310 -18.59 -2.93 0.79
N ASN A 311 -17.31 -2.59 0.78
CA ASN A 311 -16.73 -1.81 -0.30
C ASN A 311 -16.02 -2.67 -1.35
N ARG A 312 -15.77 -3.97 -1.11
CA ARG A 312 -15.01 -4.84 -2.04
C ARG A 312 -15.82 -6.06 -2.49
N TYR A 313 -15.87 -6.26 -3.81
CA TYR A 313 -16.64 -7.32 -4.46
C TYR A 313 -15.78 -8.14 -5.43
N GLU A 314 -15.96 -9.46 -5.43
CA GLU A 314 -15.38 -10.35 -6.45
C GLU A 314 -16.46 -10.77 -7.43
N CYS A 315 -16.22 -10.43 -8.69
CA CYS A 315 -17.10 -10.76 -9.79
C CYS A 315 -16.61 -12.01 -10.50
N PRO A 316 -17.49 -12.98 -10.78
CA PRO A 316 -17.14 -14.14 -11.59
C PRO A 316 -16.95 -13.71 -13.05
N ALA A 317 -16.29 -14.57 -13.82
CA ALA A 317 -16.23 -14.42 -15.27
C ALA A 317 -17.62 -14.58 -15.92
N GLY A 318 -17.79 -14.06 -17.13
CA GLY A 318 -19.01 -14.22 -17.93
C GLY A 318 -20.16 -13.27 -17.59
N CYS A 319 -19.90 -12.20 -16.83
CA CYS A 319 -20.95 -11.25 -16.47
C CYS A 319 -21.42 -10.34 -17.61
N LEU A 320 -20.71 -10.29 -18.74
CA LEU A 320 -21.14 -9.55 -19.93
C LEU A 320 -22.49 -10.06 -20.46
N ASP A 321 -22.67 -11.39 -20.44
CA ASP A 321 -23.84 -12.10 -20.98
C ASP A 321 -25.04 -12.16 -20.01
N SER A 322 -24.88 -11.72 -18.76
CA SER A 322 -25.98 -11.62 -17.80
C SER A 322 -27.08 -10.68 -18.32
N MET A 323 -28.31 -10.82 -17.83
CA MET A 323 -29.44 -9.92 -18.14
C MET A 323 -29.62 -8.81 -17.08
N ALA A 324 -28.77 -8.75 -16.06
CA ALA A 324 -28.91 -7.78 -14.98
C ALA A 324 -28.67 -6.34 -15.42
N LYS A 325 -29.49 -5.39 -14.98
CA LYS A 325 -29.44 -4.02 -15.52
C LYS A 325 -28.19 -3.26 -15.05
N VAL A 326 -27.73 -2.32 -15.87
CA VAL A 326 -26.77 -1.28 -15.50
C VAL A 326 -27.43 0.07 -15.79
N VAL A 327 -27.52 0.94 -14.79
CA VAL A 327 -28.13 2.27 -14.90
C VAL A 327 -27.08 3.31 -14.55
N GLY A 328 -26.75 4.17 -15.50
CA GLY A 328 -25.76 5.23 -15.35
C GLY A 328 -24.41 4.97 -16.01
N THR A 329 -23.54 5.97 -15.90
CA THR A 329 -22.20 6.03 -16.47
C THR A 329 -21.36 6.88 -15.54
N VAL A 330 -20.15 6.42 -15.21
CA VAL A 330 -19.27 6.98 -14.15
C VAL A 330 -19.87 6.82 -12.74
N TYR A 331 -21.12 7.24 -12.56
CA TYR A 331 -21.94 6.97 -11.38
C TYR A 331 -23.07 6.01 -11.77
N TYR A 332 -23.32 5.02 -10.92
CA TYR A 332 -24.31 3.97 -11.18
C TYR A 332 -25.39 3.95 -10.10
N ASP A 333 -26.63 3.67 -10.51
CA ASP A 333 -27.74 3.49 -9.57
C ASP A 333 -27.53 2.22 -8.75
N MET A 334 -28.01 2.22 -7.50
CA MET A 334 -27.88 1.07 -6.58
C MET A 334 -28.60 -0.19 -7.05
N GLN A 335 -29.52 -0.08 -8.02
CA GLN A 335 -30.19 -1.21 -8.66
C GLN A 335 -29.37 -1.85 -9.78
N SER A 336 -28.23 -1.27 -10.14
CA SER A 336 -27.32 -1.83 -11.13
C SER A 336 -26.64 -3.09 -10.59
N SER A 337 -26.39 -4.06 -11.47
CA SER A 337 -25.46 -5.15 -11.17
C SER A 337 -24.07 -4.58 -10.91
N ILE A 338 -23.47 -5.00 -9.79
CA ILE A 338 -22.13 -4.55 -9.38
C ILE A 338 -21.11 -4.93 -10.45
N CYS A 339 -21.11 -6.19 -10.85
CA CYS A 339 -20.13 -6.72 -11.81
C CYS A 339 -20.30 -6.15 -13.20
N ARG A 340 -21.53 -6.02 -13.68
CA ARG A 340 -21.77 -5.40 -15.00
C ARG A 340 -21.46 -3.91 -14.99
N ALA A 341 -21.70 -3.20 -13.88
CA ALA A 341 -21.27 -1.82 -13.74
C ALA A 341 -19.73 -1.70 -13.73
N GLY A 342 -19.03 -2.65 -13.10
CA GLY A 342 -17.57 -2.76 -13.13
C GLY A 342 -17.02 -2.96 -14.54
N ILE A 343 -17.62 -3.86 -15.32
CA ILE A 343 -17.29 -4.08 -16.74
C ILE A 343 -17.58 -2.82 -17.56
N HIS A 344 -18.78 -2.24 -17.42
CA HIS A 344 -19.17 -1.02 -18.13
C HIS A 344 -18.25 0.16 -17.82
N TYR A 345 -17.75 0.28 -16.58
CA TYR A 345 -16.77 1.29 -16.21
C TYR A 345 -15.37 0.98 -16.75
N GLY A 346 -15.02 -0.30 -16.88
CA GLY A 346 -13.70 -0.77 -17.29
C GLY A 346 -12.73 -1.01 -16.14
N VAL A 347 -13.25 -1.22 -14.92
CA VAL A 347 -12.41 -1.62 -13.77
C VAL A 347 -12.05 -3.11 -13.84
N ILE A 348 -12.98 -3.91 -14.34
CA ILE A 348 -12.83 -5.35 -14.59
C ILE A 348 -13.29 -5.65 -16.02
N ASP A 349 -12.87 -6.78 -16.57
CA ASP A 349 -13.31 -7.29 -17.87
C ASP A 349 -14.26 -8.49 -17.68
N ASN A 350 -14.57 -9.21 -18.77
CA ASN A 350 -15.46 -10.38 -18.70
C ASN A 350 -14.79 -11.61 -18.06
N ASP A 351 -13.49 -11.58 -17.75
CA ASP A 351 -12.84 -12.63 -16.96
C ASP A 351 -13.12 -12.44 -15.45
N GLY A 352 -13.75 -11.33 -15.08
CA GLY A 352 -14.16 -11.01 -13.72
C GLY A 352 -13.03 -10.43 -12.89
N GLY A 353 -13.09 -10.67 -11.58
CA GLY A 353 -12.10 -10.19 -10.63
C GLY A 353 -12.63 -9.14 -9.68
N TRP A 354 -11.69 -8.43 -9.07
CA TRP A 354 -11.94 -7.60 -7.91
C TRP A 354 -12.28 -6.17 -8.29
N MET A 355 -13.34 -5.65 -7.68
CA MET A 355 -13.69 -4.24 -7.78
C MET A 355 -14.14 -3.68 -6.45
N ASP A 356 -13.73 -2.43 -6.19
CA ASP A 356 -14.20 -1.68 -5.04
C ASP A 356 -15.33 -0.74 -5.45
N VAL A 357 -16.39 -0.70 -4.65
CA VAL A 357 -17.54 0.18 -4.84
C VAL A 357 -17.60 1.17 -3.69
N THR A 358 -17.48 2.45 -4.02
CA THR A 358 -17.67 3.54 -3.07
C THR A 358 -19.05 4.14 -3.25
N ARG A 359 -19.85 4.18 -2.19
CA ARG A 359 -21.15 4.88 -2.21
C ARG A 359 -20.91 6.39 -2.23
N GLN A 360 -21.52 7.06 -3.20
CA GLN A 360 -21.48 8.52 -3.34
C GLN A 360 -22.83 9.14 -2.92
N SER A 361 -22.89 10.47 -2.85
CA SER A 361 -24.13 11.20 -2.59
C SER A 361 -25.20 10.93 -3.67
N ARG A 362 -26.46 11.16 -3.31
CA ARG A 362 -27.61 10.93 -4.21
C ARG A 362 -27.45 11.74 -5.50
N LYS A 363 -27.70 11.08 -6.63
CA LYS A 363 -27.79 11.71 -7.96
C LYS A 363 -29.25 11.73 -8.40
N ASP A 364 -29.66 12.82 -9.04
CA ASP A 364 -31.05 13.02 -9.50
C ASP A 364 -31.31 12.44 -10.89
N PHE A 365 -30.27 12.23 -11.70
CA PHE A 365 -30.36 11.62 -13.02
C PHE A 365 -29.10 10.81 -13.34
N PHE A 366 -29.25 9.85 -14.25
CA PHE A 366 -28.17 9.00 -14.73
C PHE A 366 -27.98 9.15 -16.25
N ILE A 367 -26.74 9.06 -16.70
CA ILE A 367 -26.41 9.19 -18.13
C ILE A 367 -26.31 7.80 -18.73
N LYS A 368 -27.08 7.53 -19.78
CA LYS A 368 -26.95 6.31 -20.59
C LYS A 368 -25.71 6.38 -21.50
N SER A 369 -24.96 5.28 -21.62
CA SER A 369 -23.89 5.14 -22.61
C SER A 369 -23.67 3.68 -23.00
N TYR A 370 -22.87 3.46 -24.05
CA TYR A 370 -22.40 2.14 -24.44
C TYR A 370 -20.88 2.08 -24.22
N LYS A 371 -20.41 1.19 -23.34
CA LYS A 371 -18.99 1.03 -22.99
C LYS A 371 -18.67 -0.43 -22.72
N ASN A 372 -17.50 -0.88 -23.16
CA ASN A 372 -16.95 -2.21 -22.89
C ASN A 372 -17.95 -3.36 -23.15
N GLY A 373 -18.68 -3.27 -24.26
CA GLY A 373 -19.67 -4.28 -24.66
C GLY A 373 -21.04 -4.18 -23.97
N LEU A 374 -21.26 -3.22 -23.07
CA LEU A 374 -22.50 -3.06 -22.30
C LEU A 374 -23.20 -1.74 -22.61
N GLN A 375 -24.53 -1.81 -22.76
CA GLN A 375 -25.41 -0.64 -22.83
C GLN A 375 -25.98 -0.34 -21.43
N SER A 376 -25.73 0.86 -20.90
CA SER A 376 -26.39 1.34 -19.69
C SER A 376 -27.70 2.08 -19.98
N LEU A 377 -28.57 2.13 -18.98
CA LEU A 377 -29.82 2.90 -18.96
C LEU A 377 -29.59 4.27 -18.29
N GLY A 378 -30.46 5.25 -18.58
CA GLY A 378 -30.40 6.61 -18.02
C GLY A 378 -31.61 6.92 -17.16
#